data_AF-A0A8J7C7R2-F1
#
_entry.id   AF-A0A8J7C7R2-F1
#
_cell.length_a   1.000
_cell.length_b   1.000
_cell.length_c   1.000
_cell.angle_alpha   90.00
_cell.angle_beta   90.00
_cell.angle_gamma   90.00
#
_symmetry.space_group_name_H-M   'P 1'
#
loop_
_entity.id
_entity.type
_entity.pdbx_description
1 polymer ?
#
loop_
_entity_poly.entity_id
_entity_poly.type
_entity_poly.pdbx_seq_one_letter_code
_entity_poly.pdbx_strand_id
1 'polypeptide(L)'
;MEAAFDQQEIEAVIERVRLKLGGRTETPPSAPISTETAVGEGIYPTIDEAVTAARAAFEAYRSMGLKKRHRIIDAVRAAMRERAAELAQLAHEETGLGRAQDKMIKNLLVTEKTPGP
;
A
#
# COMPACT_ATOMS: atom_id res chain seq x y z
N MET A 1 -32.73 -8.04 31.79
CA MET A 1 -32.43 -9.46 32.04
C MET A 1 -31.36 -9.83 31.04
N GLU A 2 -30.14 -9.94 31.55
CA GLU A 2 -28.90 -10.00 30.78
C GLU A 2 -28.81 -11.36 30.08
N ALA A 3 -28.75 -11.37 28.75
CA ALA A 3 -28.55 -12.59 27.99
C ALA A 3 -27.07 -12.99 28.13
N ALA A 4 -26.76 -13.73 29.19
CA ALA A 4 -25.48 -14.41 29.33
C ALA A 4 -25.45 -15.54 28.29
N PHE A 5 -24.57 -15.41 27.30
CA PHE A 5 -24.34 -16.49 26.33
C PHE A 5 -23.86 -17.73 27.08
N ASP A 6 -24.40 -18.89 26.71
CA ASP A 6 -24.02 -20.17 27.31
C ASP A 6 -22.54 -20.47 26.97
N GLN A 7 -21.78 -20.93 27.97
CA GLN A 7 -20.37 -21.25 27.82
C GLN A 7 -20.15 -22.29 26.70
N GLN A 8 -21.09 -23.21 26.54
CA GLN A 8 -21.06 -24.22 25.48
C GLN A 8 -21.24 -23.61 24.08
N GLU A 9 -22.08 -22.57 23.94
CA GLU A 9 -22.26 -21.87 22.67
C GLU A 9 -21.00 -21.10 22.27
N ILE A 10 -20.33 -20.44 23.23
CA ILE A 10 -19.09 -19.71 23.00
C ILE A 10 -18.00 -20.66 22.48
N GLU A 11 -17.84 -21.82 23.12
CA GLU A 11 -16.85 -22.82 22.73
C GLU A 11 -17.13 -23.42 21.35
N ALA A 12 -18.40 -23.71 21.04
CA ALA A 12 -18.80 -24.20 19.72
C ALA A 12 -18.52 -23.18 18.60
N VAL A 13 -18.71 -21.88 18.86
CA VAL A 13 -18.39 -20.81 17.91
C VAL A 13 -16.88 -20.70 17.70
N ILE A 14 -16.08 -20.77 18.76
CA ILE A 14 -14.61 -20.72 18.68
C ILE A 14 -14.07 -21.87 17.83
N GLU A 15 -14.54 -23.10 18.05
CA GLU A 15 -14.07 -24.25 17.28
C GLU A 15 -14.51 -24.20 15.81
N ARG A 16 -15.74 -23.73 15.56
CA ARG A 16 -16.21 -23.52 14.18
C ARG A 16 -15.38 -22.46 13.45
N VAL A 17 -14.94 -21.41 14.14
CA VAL A 17 -14.06 -20.38 13.59
C VAL A 17 -12.66 -20.94 13.35
N ARG A 18 -12.08 -21.72 14.27
CA ARG A 18 -10.78 -22.38 14.10
C ARG A 18 -10.75 -23.34 12.92
N LEU A 19 -11.80 -24.16 12.77
CA LEU A 19 -11.96 -25.09 11.64
C LEU A 19 -12.08 -24.34 10.31
N LYS A 20 -12.86 -23.26 10.27
CA LYS A 20 -12.98 -22.40 9.07
C LYS A 20 -11.68 -21.68 8.71
N LEU A 21 -10.88 -21.32 9.71
CA LEU A 21 -9.60 -20.65 9.52
C LEU A 21 -8.44 -21.63 9.26
N GLY A 22 -8.70 -22.94 9.21
CA GLY A 22 -7.76 -23.94 8.72
C GLY A 22 -6.43 -23.96 9.48
N GLY A 23 -6.47 -23.97 10.82
CA GLY A 23 -5.31 -24.35 11.64
C GLY A 23 -4.00 -23.63 11.33
N ARG A 24 -4.00 -22.31 11.16
CA ARG A 24 -2.75 -21.53 11.11
C ARG A 24 -2.18 -21.31 12.51
N THR A 25 -1.55 -22.34 13.07
CA THR A 25 -0.62 -22.23 14.21
C THR A 25 0.85 -22.28 13.79
N GLU A 26 1.12 -22.26 12.50
CA GLU A 26 2.49 -22.16 11.98
C GLU A 26 2.55 -20.98 11.03
N THR A 27 3.27 -19.93 11.45
CA THR A 27 3.90 -19.01 10.50
C THR A 27 4.73 -19.87 9.55
N PRO A 28 4.42 -19.92 8.25
CA PRO A 28 5.26 -20.64 7.30
C PRO A 28 6.69 -20.08 7.43
N PRO A 29 7.73 -20.92 7.34
CA PRO A 29 9.10 -20.43 7.30
C PRO A 29 9.17 -19.40 6.18
N SER A 30 9.56 -18.16 6.53
CA SER A 30 9.85 -17.14 5.54
C SER A 30 10.91 -17.75 4.63
N ALA A 31 10.56 -17.98 3.36
CA ALA A 31 11.53 -18.36 2.36
C ALA A 31 12.67 -17.34 2.42
N PRO A 32 13.95 -17.76 2.26
CA PRO A 32 15.05 -16.83 2.21
C PRO A 32 14.72 -15.83 1.09
N ILE A 33 14.53 -14.57 1.48
CA ILE A 33 14.39 -13.46 0.54
C ILE A 33 15.73 -13.44 -0.17
N SER A 34 15.74 -13.83 -1.45
CA SER A 34 16.93 -13.70 -2.29
C SER A 34 17.35 -12.24 -2.23
N THR A 35 18.46 -11.98 -1.54
CA THR A 35 19.08 -10.67 -1.41
C THR A 35 19.78 -10.34 -2.72
N GLU A 36 19.01 -10.10 -3.78
CA GLU A 36 19.59 -9.67 -5.04
C GLU A 36 18.71 -8.63 -5.70
N THR A 37 19.36 -7.49 -5.97
CA THR A 37 18.91 -6.25 -6.60
C THR A 37 18.06 -5.33 -5.73
N ALA A 38 18.69 -4.25 -5.24
CA ALA A 38 18.03 -2.96 -5.28
C ALA A 38 17.52 -2.78 -6.71
N VAL A 39 16.22 -2.92 -6.92
CA VAL A 39 15.59 -3.01 -8.26
C VAL A 39 15.70 -1.67 -9.02
N GLY A 40 16.35 -0.67 -8.42
CA GLY A 40 16.22 0.72 -8.82
C GLY A 40 14.89 1.29 -8.33
N GLU A 41 14.67 2.58 -8.57
CA GLU A 41 13.32 3.20 -8.48
C GLU A 41 12.68 3.30 -7.07
N GLY A 42 13.46 3.09 -6.00
CA GLY A 42 12.98 3.26 -4.62
C GLY A 42 12.41 2.00 -3.97
N ILE A 43 12.65 0.83 -4.55
CA ILE A 43 12.33 -0.48 -3.96
C ILE A 43 13.56 -1.02 -3.23
N TYR A 44 13.39 -1.44 -1.97
CA TYR A 44 14.47 -1.94 -1.12
C TYR A 44 14.15 -3.33 -0.54
N PRO A 45 15.15 -4.21 -0.33
CA PRO A 45 14.96 -5.54 0.24
C PRO A 45 14.42 -5.54 1.68
N THR A 46 14.74 -4.50 2.45
CA THR A 46 14.34 -4.38 3.86
C THR A 46 13.68 -3.03 4.15
N ILE A 47 12.84 -3.00 5.18
CA ILE A 47 12.17 -1.78 5.65
C ILE A 47 13.20 -0.77 6.15
N ASP A 48 14.23 -1.22 6.89
CA ASP A 48 15.25 -0.33 7.44
C ASP A 48 16.06 0.39 6.36
N GLU A 49 16.36 -0.32 5.26
CA GLU A 49 16.99 0.30 4.07
C GLU A 49 16.08 1.33 3.41
N ALA A 50 14.80 1.02 3.24
CA ALA A 50 13.82 1.95 2.67
C ALA A 50 13.69 3.23 3.52
N VAL A 51 13.61 3.09 4.85
CA VAL A 51 13.51 4.22 5.78
C VAL A 51 14.78 5.06 5.78
N THR A 52 15.94 4.42 5.73
CA THR A 52 17.24 5.10 5.66
C THR A 52 17.36 5.92 4.38
N ALA A 53 17.00 5.34 3.23
CA ALA A 53 17.01 6.03 1.94
C ALA A 53 15.99 7.18 1.90
N ALA A 54 14.79 6.97 2.41
CA ALA A 54 13.75 8.01 2.49
C ALA A 54 14.20 9.22 3.35
N ARG A 55 14.90 8.99 4.47
CA ARG A 55 15.47 10.07 5.29
C ARG A 55 16.51 10.88 4.52
N ALA A 56 17.43 10.21 3.83
CA ALA A 56 18.45 10.90 3.02
C ALA A 56 17.80 11.74 1.90
N ALA A 57 16.82 11.16 1.19
CA ALA A 57 16.06 11.87 0.15
C ALA A 57 15.28 13.06 0.72
N PHE A 58 14.67 12.93 1.89
CA PHE A 58 13.95 14.02 2.56
C PHE A 58 14.87 15.19 2.90
N GLU A 59 16.05 14.94 3.48
CA GLU A 59 17.01 16.00 3.80
C GLU A 59 17.49 16.74 2.55
N ALA A 60 17.76 16.00 1.46
CA ALA A 60 18.06 16.57 0.17
C ALA A 60 16.88 17.43 -0.36
N TYR A 61 15.67 16.88 -0.40
CA TYR A 61 14.45 17.57 -0.84
C TYR A 61 14.16 18.84 -0.03
N ARG A 62 14.39 18.78 1.29
CA ARG A 62 14.20 19.92 2.19
C ARG A 62 15.11 21.09 1.82
N SER A 63 16.36 20.83 1.45
CA SER A 63 17.34 21.85 1.07
C SER A 63 17.16 22.45 -0.34
N MET A 64 16.34 21.85 -1.22
CA MET A 64 16.25 22.19 -2.65
C MET A 64 15.46 23.48 -2.99
N GLY A 65 14.70 24.03 -2.03
CA GLY A 65 13.88 25.24 -2.24
C GLY A 65 12.64 25.05 -3.13
N LEU A 66 11.69 26.00 -3.07
CA LEU A 66 10.35 25.84 -3.66
C LEU A 66 10.32 25.57 -5.17
N LYS A 67 11.21 26.21 -5.95
CA LYS A 67 11.23 26.04 -7.42
C LYS A 67 11.55 24.61 -7.84
N LYS A 68 12.47 23.94 -7.16
CA LYS A 68 12.81 22.54 -7.44
C LYS A 68 11.70 21.60 -6.99
N ARG A 69 11.08 21.87 -5.84
CA ARG A 69 9.92 21.10 -5.34
C ARG A 69 8.76 21.11 -6.34
N HIS A 70 8.42 22.28 -6.89
CA HIS A 70 7.42 22.38 -7.97
C HIS A 70 7.78 21.51 -9.18
N ARG A 71 9.02 21.59 -9.67
CA ARG A 71 9.45 20.75 -10.80
C ARG A 71 9.29 19.25 -10.55
N ILE A 72 9.62 18.80 -9.34
CA ILE A 72 9.46 17.39 -8.96
C ILE A 72 7.98 17.01 -9.01
N ILE A 73 7.12 17.84 -8.43
CA ILE A 73 5.69 17.54 -8.31
C ILE A 73 4.98 17.65 -9.66
N ASP A 74 5.37 18.59 -10.51
CA ASP A 74 4.86 18.69 -11.88
C ASP A 74 5.19 17.42 -12.68
N ALA A 75 6.40 16.87 -12.50
CA ALA A 75 6.79 15.60 -13.13
C ALA A 75 5.99 14.42 -12.57
N VAL A 76 5.80 14.33 -11.25
CA VAL A 76 4.94 13.31 -10.62
C VAL A 76 3.51 13.40 -11.16
N ARG A 77 2.94 14.61 -11.22
CA ARG A 77 1.59 14.82 -11.76
C ARG A 77 1.50 14.44 -13.24
N ALA A 78 2.52 14.76 -14.04
CA ALA A 78 2.55 14.38 -15.46
C ALA A 78 2.50 12.85 -15.63
N ALA A 79 3.34 12.12 -14.91
CA ALA A 79 3.34 10.65 -14.93
C ALA A 79 2.00 10.07 -14.44
N MET A 80 1.44 10.62 -13.35
CA MET A 80 0.16 10.15 -12.80
C MET A 80 -1.02 10.37 -13.74
N ARG A 81 -1.04 11.47 -14.52
CA ARG A 81 -2.06 11.69 -15.56
C ARG A 81 -1.95 10.66 -16.68
N GLU A 82 -0.73 10.47 -17.19
CA GLU A 82 -0.45 9.52 -18.27
C GLU A 82 -0.87 8.10 -17.88
N ARG A 83 -0.61 7.71 -16.63
CA ARG A 83 -0.82 6.35 -16.11
C ARG A 83 -2.14 6.16 -15.36
N ALA A 84 -3.02 7.16 -15.31
CA ALA A 84 -4.22 7.14 -14.48
C ALA A 84 -5.13 5.93 -14.76
N ALA A 85 -5.31 5.60 -16.05
CA ALA A 85 -6.13 4.48 -16.49
C ALA A 85 -5.47 3.12 -16.20
N GLU A 86 -4.17 3.00 -16.47
CA GLU A 86 -3.38 1.79 -16.21
C GLU A 86 -3.39 1.42 -14.72
N LEU A 87 -3.05 2.38 -13.85
CA LEU A 87 -3.06 2.18 -12.40
C LEU A 87 -4.44 1.82 -11.86
N ALA A 88 -5.50 2.38 -12.47
CA ALA A 88 -6.86 2.10 -12.08
C ALA A 88 -7.28 0.66 -12.43
N GLN A 89 -6.85 0.18 -13.60
CA GLN A 89 -7.09 -1.19 -14.04
C GLN A 89 -6.33 -2.18 -13.16
N LEU A 90 -5.01 -1.97 -12.96
CA LEU A 90 -4.17 -2.80 -12.10
C LEU A 90 -4.77 -2.94 -10.69
N ALA A 91 -5.19 -1.82 -10.09
CA ALA A 91 -5.78 -1.84 -8.76
C ALA A 91 -7.12 -2.58 -8.68
N HIS A 92 -7.91 -2.62 -9.78
CA HIS A 92 -9.13 -3.42 -9.82
C HIS A 92 -8.82 -4.90 -10.01
N GLU A 93 -7.89 -5.23 -10.89
CA GLU A 93 -7.48 -6.61 -11.17
C GLU A 93 -6.84 -7.28 -9.95
N GLU A 94 -5.99 -6.56 -9.21
CA GLU A 94 -5.33 -7.08 -8.02
C GLU A 94 -6.29 -7.27 -6.84
N THR A 95 -7.18 -6.31 -6.60
CA THR A 95 -8.02 -6.29 -5.39
C THR A 95 -9.41 -6.86 -5.57
N GLY A 96 -9.95 -6.85 -6.80
CA GLY A 96 -11.36 -7.14 -7.11
C GLY A 96 -12.36 -6.08 -6.60
N LEU A 97 -11.89 -4.95 -6.05
CA LEU A 97 -12.74 -3.96 -5.38
C LEU A 97 -13.04 -2.74 -6.25
N GLY A 98 -14.32 -2.32 -6.31
CA GLY A 98 -14.77 -1.11 -7.00
C GLY A 98 -14.72 -1.22 -8.53
N ARG A 99 -14.84 -0.09 -9.24
CA ARG A 99 -14.80 -0.01 -10.72
C ARG A 99 -13.52 0.68 -11.18
N ALA A 100 -12.88 0.17 -12.24
CA ALA A 100 -11.66 0.78 -12.78
C ALA A 100 -11.89 2.25 -13.23
N GLN A 101 -13.03 2.56 -13.85
CA GLN A 101 -13.36 3.92 -14.30
C GLN A 101 -13.41 4.91 -13.12
N ASP A 102 -14.01 4.52 -11.99
CA ASP A 102 -14.05 5.37 -10.79
C ASP A 102 -12.66 5.59 -10.20
N LYS A 103 -11.82 4.54 -10.21
CA LYS A 103 -10.43 4.64 -9.74
C LYS A 103 -9.61 5.57 -10.65
N MET A 104 -9.83 5.56 -11.96
CA MET A 104 -9.19 6.50 -12.89
C MET A 104 -9.59 7.94 -12.56
N ILE A 105 -10.88 8.21 -12.37
CA ILE A 105 -11.37 9.55 -11.98
C ILE A 105 -10.75 9.97 -10.64
N LYS A 106 -10.66 9.04 -9.67
CA LYS A 106 -10.01 9.30 -8.38
C LYS A 106 -8.53 9.63 -8.55
N ASN A 107 -7.80 8.91 -9.39
CA ASN A 107 -6.38 9.16 -9.66
C ASN A 107 -6.18 10.54 -10.28
N LEU A 108 -7.00 10.91 -11.28
CA LEU A 108 -6.98 12.24 -11.90
C LEU A 108 -7.32 13.34 -10.89
N LEU A 109 -8.36 13.12 -10.06
CA LEU A 109 -8.78 14.09 -9.04
C LEU A 109 -7.64 14.41 -8.06
N VAL A 110 -7.00 13.39 -7.49
CA VAL A 110 -5.87 13.57 -6.56
C VAL A 110 -4.70 14.26 -7.26
N THR A 111 -4.44 13.92 -8.53
CA THR A 111 -3.36 14.52 -9.31
C THR A 111 -3.55 16.02 -9.53
N GLU A 112 -4.77 16.46 -9.85
CA GLU A 112 -5.04 17.86 -10.23
C GLU A 112 -5.46 18.76 -9.07
N LYS A 113 -6.02 18.19 -7.99
CA LYS A 113 -6.66 18.97 -6.92
C LYS A 113 -5.91 18.94 -5.58
N THR A 114 -4.87 18.13 -5.44
CA THR A 114 -4.03 18.17 -4.22
C THR A 114 -3.26 19.49 -4.18
N PRO A 115 -3.40 20.31 -3.12
CA PRO A 115 -2.75 21.62 -3.03
C PRO A 115 -1.23 21.50 -2.78
N GLY A 116 -0.50 22.51 -3.24
CA GLY A 116 0.95 22.63 -3.05
C GLY A 116 1.79 22.04 -4.18
N PRO A 117 3.12 22.26 -4.13
CA PRO A 117 4.12 21.35 -4.67
C PRO A 117 4.21 20.14 -3.74
#